data_AF-A0A450S9K8-F1
#
_entry.id   AF-A0A450S9K8-F1
#
_cell.length_a   1.000
_cell.length_b   1.000
_cell.length_c   1.000
_cell.angle_alpha   90.00
_cell.angle_beta   90.00
_cell.angle_gamma   90.00
#
_symmetry.space_group_name_H-M   'P 1'
#
loop_
_entity.id
_entity.type
_entity.pdbx_description
1 polymer ?
#
loop_
_entity_poly.entity_id
_entity_poly.type
_entity_poly.pdbx_seq_one_letter_code
_entity_poly.pdbx_strand_id
1 'polypeptide(L)'
;MLKPLELAIGLRYTRAKKRNHFVSFISLSSILGIAVGVMALITVMSVMNGFERELREKILGMVSHATIAGFDGTLKNWSSLRNRARAHDQVIGVAPYVEGQGMLAHGTFMRGVVVRGVLPEQEPAVSEIDQYLITGSLEDLQDGAFRVLVGSTLARALGARVGDKVMMVVPHANVTLAGILPRMRRFTVAGIFEVAHAQYDSGLALVHLADGARIFRLGERVSGLRIMLPDLMDAPLVSRELARDLGGRFWVRDWTQYHANFFRAVKTEKTVMFIILTLIVAVAAFNIVSALVMVVTDKAADIAILRTLGASPTSIMWIFIAQGTLIGVVGTLLGAVGGIGLATNIEVLVSRIEAFFDIKFLSPEVYYISNVPADMRWPDVGMITLVAFVLCVLATLYPAWRASRTQPAEALRYE
;
A
#
# COMPACT_ATOMS: atom_id res chain seq x y z
N MET A 1 -32.76 22.32 29.08
CA MET A 1 -31.61 21.56 28.53
C MET A 1 -30.37 21.99 29.30
N LEU A 2 -29.87 21.11 30.17
CA LEU A 2 -28.83 21.37 31.16
C LEU A 2 -27.43 21.32 30.53
N LYS A 3 -26.78 22.46 30.28
CA LYS A 3 -25.34 22.72 30.52
C LYS A 3 -25.13 24.25 30.51
N PRO A 4 -24.59 24.85 31.59
CA PRO A 4 -23.21 25.34 31.46
C PRO A 4 -22.36 25.24 32.73
N LEU A 5 -22.88 24.76 33.87
CA LEU A 5 -22.13 24.81 35.13
C LEU A 5 -20.98 23.80 35.16
N GLU A 6 -21.23 22.52 34.87
CA GLU A 6 -20.22 21.46 34.97
C GLU A 6 -19.11 21.66 33.94
N LEU A 7 -19.48 22.11 32.74
CA LEU A 7 -18.54 22.40 31.66
C LEU A 7 -17.66 23.61 32.03
N ALA A 8 -18.25 24.69 32.54
CA ALA A 8 -17.51 25.88 32.96
C ALA A 8 -16.54 25.58 34.11
N ILE A 9 -16.95 24.75 35.08
CA ILE A 9 -16.09 24.32 36.19
C ILE A 9 -14.93 23.45 35.66
N GLY A 10 -15.21 22.45 34.81
CA GLY A 10 -14.16 21.60 34.22
C GLY A 10 -13.15 22.37 33.39
N LEU A 11 -13.60 23.33 32.58
CA LEU A 11 -12.74 24.25 31.82
C LEU A 11 -11.85 25.09 32.75
N ARG A 12 -12.41 25.60 33.85
CA ARG A 12 -11.66 26.41 34.84
C ARG A 12 -10.60 25.58 35.56
N TYR A 13 -10.90 24.32 35.89
CA TYR A 13 -9.93 23.41 36.53
C TYR A 13 -8.75 23.06 35.62
N THR A 14 -8.97 23.05 34.30
CA THR A 14 -7.89 22.86 33.33
C THR A 14 -6.94 24.07 33.26
N ARG A 15 -7.43 25.28 33.58
CA ARG A 15 -6.75 26.56 33.35
C ARG A 15 -6.17 27.20 34.62
N ALA A 16 -5.88 26.41 35.66
CA ALA A 16 -5.61 26.91 37.00
C ALA A 16 -4.37 27.83 37.10
N LYS A 17 -4.61 29.08 37.56
CA LYS A 17 -3.62 30.15 37.79
C LYS A 17 -2.75 29.89 39.04
N LYS A 18 -1.46 30.20 38.89
CA LYS A 18 -0.43 30.68 39.85
C LYS A 18 -0.13 29.96 41.17
N ARG A 19 -0.95 29.06 41.74
CA ARG A 19 -0.61 28.42 43.04
C ARG A 19 -0.08 26.97 42.96
N ASN A 20 -0.46 26.18 41.96
CA ASN A 20 0.01 24.79 41.78
C ASN A 20 0.57 24.53 40.37
N HIS A 21 1.87 24.82 40.14
CA HIS A 21 2.57 24.59 38.87
C HIS A 21 2.57 23.10 38.47
N PHE A 22 2.51 22.20 39.44
CA PHE A 22 2.60 20.75 39.25
C PHE A 22 1.40 20.16 38.49
N VAL A 23 0.18 20.58 38.83
CA VAL A 23 -1.07 20.10 38.18
C VAL A 23 -1.16 20.56 36.72
N SER A 24 -0.72 21.80 36.44
CA SER A 24 -0.66 22.32 35.07
C SER A 24 0.41 21.61 34.23
N PHE A 25 1.56 21.25 34.83
CA PHE A 25 2.62 20.52 34.15
C PHE A 25 2.19 19.12 33.72
N ILE A 26 1.49 18.39 34.59
CA ILE A 26 1.03 17.03 34.26
C ILE A 26 -0.09 17.04 33.21
N SER A 27 -0.97 18.04 33.26
CA SER A 27 -1.98 18.22 32.20
C SER A 27 -1.31 18.52 30.87
N LEU A 28 -0.29 19.38 30.85
CA LEU A 28 0.50 19.68 29.65
C LEU A 28 1.25 18.44 29.13
N SER A 29 1.87 17.65 30.00
CA SER A 29 2.59 16.43 29.59
C SER A 29 1.63 15.38 29.01
N SER A 30 0.41 15.29 29.53
CA SER A 30 -0.64 14.43 28.97
C SER A 30 -1.07 14.90 27.58
N ILE A 31 -1.33 16.20 27.40
CA ILE A 31 -1.66 16.80 26.09
C ILE A 31 -0.56 16.53 25.08
N LEU A 32 0.71 16.77 25.45
CA LEU A 32 1.86 16.53 24.58
C LEU A 32 2.03 15.05 24.24
N GLY A 33 1.85 14.14 25.20
CA GLY A 33 1.93 12.70 24.95
C GLY A 33 0.89 12.23 23.94
N ILE A 34 -0.36 12.67 24.08
CA ILE A 34 -1.45 12.38 23.13
C ILE A 34 -1.13 13.01 21.76
N ALA A 35 -0.70 14.27 21.74
CA ALA A 35 -0.39 14.99 20.51
C ALA A 35 0.72 14.28 19.73
N VAL A 36 1.82 13.90 20.39
CA VAL A 36 2.92 13.16 19.77
C VAL A 36 2.47 11.79 19.26
N GLY A 37 1.69 11.05 20.05
CA GLY A 37 1.19 9.73 19.64
C GLY A 37 0.29 9.79 18.40
N VAL A 38 -0.67 10.73 18.37
CA VAL A 38 -1.58 10.93 17.23
C VAL A 38 -0.82 11.45 16.00
N MET A 39 0.10 12.40 16.19
CA MET A 39 0.96 12.92 15.13
C MET A 39 1.81 11.83 14.49
N ALA A 40 2.45 10.98 15.31
CA ALA A 40 3.25 9.85 14.82
C ALA A 40 2.39 8.85 14.05
N LEU A 41 1.21 8.52 14.57
CA LEU A 41 0.28 7.57 13.94
C LEU A 41 -0.18 8.05 12.56
N ILE A 42 -0.56 9.33 12.42
CA ILE A 42 -0.93 9.91 11.11
C ILE A 42 0.26 9.90 10.15
N THR A 43 1.45 10.29 10.63
CA THR A 43 2.65 10.39 9.79
C THR A 43 3.07 9.03 9.27
N VAL A 44 3.18 8.02 10.14
CA VAL A 44 3.58 6.66 9.76
C VAL A 44 2.56 6.03 8.80
N MET A 45 1.25 6.16 9.08
CA MET A 45 0.23 5.64 8.17
C MET A 45 0.30 6.31 6.80
N SER A 46 0.56 7.61 6.73
CA SER A 46 0.71 8.35 5.47
C SER A 46 1.94 7.89 4.68
N VAL A 47 3.08 7.66 5.35
CA VAL A 47 4.28 7.10 4.71
C VAL A 47 4.01 5.70 4.17
N MET A 48 3.33 4.87 4.94
CA MET A 48 2.99 3.51 4.51
C MET A 48 1.98 3.48 3.36
N ASN A 49 1.07 4.44 3.30
CA ASN A 49 0.21 4.65 2.14
C ASN A 49 1.01 5.08 0.91
N GLY A 50 1.95 6.01 1.07
CA GLY A 50 2.83 6.44 -0.01
C GLY A 50 3.68 5.31 -0.56
N PHE A 51 4.24 4.50 0.33
CA PHE A 51 5.05 3.34 -0.04
C PHE A 51 4.21 2.26 -0.77
N GLU A 52 3.00 1.99 -0.29
CA GLU A 52 2.07 1.11 -1.00
C GLU A 52 1.75 1.64 -2.40
N ARG A 53 1.52 2.95 -2.55
CA ARG A 53 1.22 3.59 -3.83
C ARG A 53 2.40 3.47 -4.80
N GLU A 54 3.59 3.84 -4.37
CA GLU A 54 4.83 3.74 -5.16
C GLU A 54 5.12 2.31 -5.61
N LEU A 55 5.04 1.34 -4.69
CA LEU A 55 5.25 -0.06 -5.04
C LEU A 55 4.17 -0.56 -6.00
N ARG A 56 2.93 -0.15 -5.79
CA ARG A 56 1.81 -0.47 -6.67
C ARG A 56 2.05 0.09 -8.08
N GLU A 57 2.32 1.38 -8.22
CA GLU A 57 2.56 2.04 -9.52
C GLU A 57 3.74 1.40 -10.26
N LYS A 58 4.84 1.10 -9.56
CA LYS A 58 6.02 0.44 -10.15
C LYS A 58 5.77 -0.98 -10.60
N ILE A 59 5.01 -1.77 -9.83
CA ILE A 59 4.63 -3.13 -10.24
C ILE A 59 3.70 -3.09 -11.46
N LEU A 60 2.90 -2.03 -11.63
CA LEU A 60 1.71 -2.05 -12.48
C LEU A 60 1.81 -1.25 -13.77
N GLY A 61 2.79 -0.36 -13.91
CA GLY A 61 3.02 0.40 -15.15
C GLY A 61 3.28 -0.46 -16.40
N MET A 62 3.45 -1.78 -16.26
CA MET A 62 3.83 -2.67 -17.37
C MET A 62 3.11 -4.02 -17.44
N VAL A 63 2.12 -4.25 -16.56
CA VAL A 63 1.35 -5.51 -16.53
C VAL A 63 -0.01 -5.25 -17.17
N SER A 64 -0.52 -6.22 -17.93
CA SER A 64 -1.92 -6.20 -18.33
C SER A 64 -2.82 -6.13 -17.10
N HIS A 65 -3.79 -5.22 -17.11
CA HIS A 65 -4.68 -4.98 -15.96
C HIS A 65 -5.43 -6.26 -15.55
N ALA A 66 -5.82 -7.08 -16.53
CA ALA A 66 -6.35 -8.42 -16.30
C ALA A 66 -5.95 -9.40 -17.41
N THR A 67 -6.06 -10.70 -17.12
CA THR A 67 -5.86 -11.78 -18.07
C THR A 67 -7.04 -12.74 -18.06
N ILE A 68 -7.36 -13.29 -19.23
CA ILE A 68 -8.27 -14.43 -19.38
C ILE A 68 -7.43 -15.64 -19.75
N ALA A 69 -7.52 -16.72 -18.98
CA ALA A 69 -6.80 -17.97 -19.24
C ALA A 69 -7.72 -19.18 -19.08
N GLY A 70 -7.48 -20.23 -19.86
CA GLY A 70 -8.19 -21.50 -19.69
C GLY A 70 -7.74 -22.24 -18.43
N PHE A 71 -8.56 -23.16 -17.93
CA PHE A 71 -8.23 -23.99 -16.75
C PHE A 71 -6.98 -24.86 -16.98
N ASP A 72 -6.73 -25.27 -18.23
CA ASP A 72 -5.56 -26.06 -18.63
C ASP A 72 -4.35 -25.18 -19.01
N GLY A 73 -4.43 -23.86 -18.74
CA GLY A 73 -3.39 -22.89 -19.10
C GLY A 73 -3.37 -22.51 -20.58
N THR A 74 -4.39 -22.90 -21.36
CA THR A 74 -4.47 -22.57 -22.79
C THR A 74 -5.89 -22.14 -23.19
N LEU A 75 -5.99 -21.34 -24.26
CA LEU A 75 -7.25 -20.95 -24.88
C LEU A 75 -7.30 -21.42 -26.33
N LYS A 76 -8.40 -22.10 -26.66
CA LYS A 76 -8.85 -22.36 -28.04
C LYS A 76 -9.85 -21.28 -28.45
N ASN A 77 -9.98 -21.02 -29.75
CA ASN A 77 -10.95 -20.07 -30.31
C ASN A 77 -10.91 -18.69 -29.61
N TRP A 78 -9.71 -18.25 -29.23
CA TRP A 78 -9.48 -17.03 -28.48
C TRP A 78 -9.95 -15.77 -29.21
N SER A 79 -10.07 -15.81 -30.54
CA SER A 79 -10.56 -14.70 -31.37
C SER A 79 -12.01 -14.32 -31.07
N SER A 80 -12.90 -15.30 -30.91
CA SER A 80 -14.31 -15.07 -30.52
C SER A 80 -14.40 -14.54 -29.09
N LEU A 81 -13.64 -15.13 -28.17
CA LEU A 81 -13.57 -14.70 -26.78
C LEU A 81 -13.03 -13.26 -26.65
N ARG A 82 -12.01 -12.90 -27.43
CA ARG A 82 -11.45 -11.55 -27.51
C ARG A 82 -12.50 -10.53 -27.94
N ASN A 83 -13.26 -10.84 -28.99
CA ASN A 83 -14.27 -9.91 -29.50
C ASN A 83 -15.38 -9.67 -28.47
N ARG A 84 -15.77 -10.70 -27.71
CA ARG A 84 -16.73 -10.57 -26.60
C ARG A 84 -16.15 -9.76 -25.44
N ALA A 85 -14.89 -10.01 -25.06
CA ALA A 85 -14.23 -9.24 -23.99
C ALA A 85 -14.09 -7.75 -24.35
N ARG A 86 -13.81 -7.46 -25.64
CA ARG A 86 -13.72 -6.09 -26.16
C ARG A 86 -15.08 -5.36 -26.22
N ALA A 87 -16.19 -6.09 -26.16
CA ALA A 87 -17.53 -5.49 -26.16
C ALA A 87 -17.93 -4.90 -24.81
N HIS A 88 -17.13 -5.09 -23.76
CA HIS A 88 -17.36 -4.51 -22.45
C HIS A 88 -16.93 -3.04 -22.42
N ASP A 89 -17.78 -2.13 -21.92
CA ASP A 89 -17.59 -0.67 -22.02
C ASP A 89 -16.27 -0.17 -21.42
N GLN A 90 -15.79 -0.81 -20.35
CA GLN A 90 -14.55 -0.43 -19.67
C GLN A 90 -13.28 -1.09 -20.25
N VAL A 91 -13.37 -1.86 -21.34
CA VAL A 91 -12.21 -2.53 -21.95
C VAL A 91 -11.70 -1.73 -23.13
N ILE A 92 -10.51 -1.13 -22.99
CA ILE A 92 -9.88 -0.32 -24.06
C ILE A 92 -8.99 -1.14 -24.98
N GLY A 93 -8.52 -2.31 -24.53
CA GLY A 93 -7.62 -3.16 -25.32
C GLY A 93 -7.69 -4.62 -24.92
N VAL A 94 -7.58 -5.51 -25.92
CA VAL A 94 -7.47 -6.96 -25.72
C VAL A 94 -6.52 -7.54 -26.76
N ALA A 95 -5.50 -8.28 -26.31
CA ALA A 95 -4.55 -8.96 -27.19
C ALA A 95 -4.26 -10.39 -26.72
N PRO A 96 -4.09 -11.36 -27.64
CA PRO A 96 -3.64 -12.69 -27.30
C PRO A 96 -2.17 -12.71 -26.89
N TYR A 97 -1.80 -13.70 -26.08
CA TYR A 97 -0.41 -13.94 -25.77
C TYR A 97 -0.12 -15.43 -25.59
N VAL A 98 1.13 -15.80 -25.90
CA VAL A 98 1.73 -17.07 -25.49
C VAL A 98 2.81 -16.74 -24.48
N GLU A 99 2.84 -17.42 -23.34
CA GLU A 99 3.88 -17.21 -22.33
C GLU A 99 4.43 -18.54 -21.84
N GLY A 100 5.75 -18.58 -21.64
CA GLY A 100 6.41 -19.71 -21.03
C GLY A 100 7.84 -19.37 -20.62
N GLN A 101 8.41 -20.18 -19.74
CA GLN A 101 9.79 -20.03 -19.29
C GLN A 101 10.74 -20.69 -20.28
N GLY A 102 11.90 -20.05 -20.49
CA GLY A 102 12.98 -20.56 -21.33
C GLY A 102 14.34 -20.02 -20.90
N MET A 103 15.36 -20.34 -21.67
CA MET A 103 16.70 -19.77 -21.55
C MET A 103 17.14 -19.28 -22.92
N LEU A 104 17.78 -18.12 -22.98
CA LEU A 104 18.50 -17.66 -24.15
C LEU A 104 19.99 -17.90 -23.94
N ALA A 105 20.65 -18.42 -24.97
CA ALA A 105 22.09 -18.65 -24.96
C ALA A 105 22.75 -18.00 -26.19
N HIS A 106 23.89 -17.36 -25.95
CA HIS A 106 24.75 -16.78 -26.98
C HIS A 106 26.21 -17.10 -26.64
N GLY A 107 26.85 -17.96 -27.44
CA GLY A 107 28.16 -18.51 -27.11
C GLY A 107 28.13 -19.30 -25.80
N THR A 108 28.93 -18.88 -24.81
CA THR A 108 29.00 -19.46 -23.47
C THR A 108 28.05 -18.81 -22.45
N PHE A 109 27.43 -17.68 -22.80
CA PHE A 109 26.53 -16.96 -21.91
C PHE A 109 25.11 -17.50 -22.05
N MET A 110 24.44 -17.73 -20.91
CA MET A 110 23.08 -18.22 -20.86
C MET A 110 22.30 -17.49 -19.75
N ARG A 111 21.07 -17.09 -20.05
CA ARG A 111 20.17 -16.41 -19.11
C ARG A 111 18.77 -17.01 -19.17
N GLY A 112 18.17 -17.24 -18.01
CA GLY A 112 16.75 -17.59 -17.91
C GLY A 112 15.89 -16.40 -18.31
N VAL A 113 14.84 -16.66 -19.08
CA VAL A 113 13.92 -15.64 -19.59
C VAL A 113 12.47 -16.13 -19.53
N VAL A 114 11.55 -15.21 -19.42
CA VAL A 114 10.15 -15.39 -19.79
C VAL A 114 10.02 -15.04 -21.25
N VAL A 115 9.57 -16.00 -22.06
CA VAL A 115 9.31 -15.80 -23.48
C VAL A 115 7.84 -15.46 -23.65
N ARG A 116 7.55 -14.29 -24.22
CA ARG A 116 6.19 -13.84 -24.51
C ARG A 116 5.99 -13.69 -26.01
N GLY A 117 5.12 -14.52 -26.57
CA GLY A 117 4.62 -14.43 -27.93
C GLY A 117 3.51 -13.39 -28.02
N VAL A 118 3.65 -12.43 -28.93
CA VAL A 118 2.72 -11.31 -29.14
C VAL A 118 2.35 -11.16 -30.61
N LEU A 119 1.20 -10.54 -30.89
CA LEU A 119 0.87 -10.06 -32.24
C LEU A 119 1.26 -8.59 -32.34
N PRO A 120 2.24 -8.21 -33.18
CA PRO A 120 2.73 -6.83 -33.26
C PRO A 120 1.63 -5.79 -33.44
N GLU A 121 0.65 -6.08 -34.29
CA GLU A 121 -0.48 -5.19 -34.58
C GLU A 121 -1.50 -5.04 -33.43
N GLN A 122 -1.48 -5.93 -32.44
CA GLN A 122 -2.39 -5.88 -31.27
C GLN A 122 -1.66 -5.54 -29.97
N GLU A 123 -0.33 -5.62 -29.93
CA GLU A 123 0.46 -5.37 -28.73
C GLU A 123 0.30 -3.94 -28.18
N PRO A 124 0.30 -2.87 -29.02
CA PRO A 124 0.15 -1.50 -28.54
C PRO A 124 -1.17 -1.23 -27.80
N ALA A 125 -2.19 -2.08 -28.01
CA ALA A 125 -3.47 -1.95 -27.31
C ALA A 125 -3.39 -2.41 -25.84
N VAL A 126 -2.35 -3.16 -25.45
CA VAL A 126 -2.22 -3.76 -24.10
C VAL A 126 -0.82 -3.58 -23.48
N SER A 127 0.08 -2.87 -24.15
CA SER A 127 1.44 -2.60 -23.69
C SER A 127 2.01 -1.38 -24.42
N GLU A 128 2.78 -0.57 -23.70
CA GLU A 128 3.51 0.59 -24.26
C GLU A 128 4.94 0.25 -24.70
N ILE A 129 5.28 -1.05 -24.83
CA ILE A 129 6.66 -1.49 -25.11
C ILE A 129 7.21 -0.96 -26.44
N ASP A 130 6.33 -0.58 -27.37
CA ASP A 130 6.66 0.08 -28.63
C ASP A 130 7.37 1.42 -28.42
N GLN A 131 6.99 2.17 -27.39
CA GLN A 131 7.57 3.47 -27.04
C GLN A 131 8.97 3.36 -26.42
N TYR A 132 9.33 2.16 -25.93
CA TYR A 132 10.57 1.89 -25.20
C TYR A 132 11.59 1.08 -26.03
N LEU A 133 11.38 0.95 -27.34
CA LEU A 133 12.35 0.32 -28.24
C LEU A 133 13.54 1.24 -28.49
N ILE A 134 14.75 0.77 -28.14
CA ILE A 134 16.02 1.45 -28.46
C ILE A 134 16.39 1.18 -29.93
N THR A 135 16.15 -0.05 -30.39
CA THR A 135 16.54 -0.48 -31.75
C THR A 135 15.58 -1.56 -32.24
N GLY A 136 15.26 -1.54 -33.53
CA GLY A 136 14.28 -2.43 -34.17
C GLY A 136 12.85 -1.92 -34.01
N SER A 137 11.89 -2.71 -34.50
CA SER A 137 10.46 -2.44 -34.42
C SER A 137 9.70 -3.69 -33.93
N LEU A 138 8.53 -3.50 -33.32
CA LEU A 138 7.60 -4.62 -33.08
C LEU A 138 7.23 -5.35 -34.38
N GLU A 139 7.15 -4.61 -35.50
CA GLU A 139 6.83 -5.15 -36.83
C GLU A 139 7.91 -6.12 -37.36
N ASP A 140 9.11 -6.11 -36.78
CA ASP A 140 10.13 -7.08 -37.12
C ASP A 140 9.78 -8.50 -36.67
N LEU A 141 8.88 -8.64 -35.69
CA LEU A 141 8.40 -9.95 -35.22
C LEU A 141 7.39 -10.52 -36.21
N GLN A 142 7.87 -11.23 -37.23
CA GLN A 142 7.03 -11.85 -38.25
C GLN A 142 6.80 -13.34 -38.00
N ASP A 143 5.64 -13.84 -38.43
CA ASP A 143 5.33 -15.26 -38.36
C ASP A 143 6.40 -16.11 -39.08
N GLY A 144 7.04 -17.04 -38.33
CA GLY A 144 7.97 -18.01 -38.89
C GLY A 144 9.38 -17.47 -39.10
N ALA A 145 9.60 -16.19 -38.84
CA ALA A 145 10.90 -15.56 -38.93
C ALA A 145 11.82 -15.93 -37.75
N PHE A 146 11.25 -16.43 -36.64
CA PHE A 146 11.97 -16.73 -35.39
C PHE A 146 12.86 -15.54 -34.98
N ARG A 147 12.23 -14.38 -34.87
CA ARG A 147 12.88 -13.15 -34.39
C ARG A 147 12.51 -12.89 -32.94
N VAL A 148 13.43 -12.26 -32.21
CA VAL A 148 13.25 -11.96 -30.78
C VAL A 148 13.65 -10.52 -30.48
N LEU A 149 12.83 -9.82 -29.70
CA LEU A 149 13.21 -8.56 -29.05
C LEU A 149 13.60 -8.88 -27.61
N VAL A 150 14.71 -8.32 -27.14
CA VAL A 150 15.27 -8.60 -25.81
C VAL A 150 15.47 -7.31 -25.04
N GLY A 151 15.34 -7.36 -23.71
CA GLY A 151 15.64 -6.20 -22.86
C GLY A 151 17.13 -5.80 -22.91
N SER A 152 17.44 -4.53 -22.67
CA SER A 152 18.81 -4.00 -22.78
C SER A 152 19.79 -4.64 -21.80
N THR A 153 19.33 -4.99 -20.59
CA THR A 153 20.15 -5.68 -19.58
C THR A 153 20.39 -7.14 -19.96
N LEU A 154 19.39 -7.82 -20.53
CA LEU A 154 19.49 -9.18 -21.05
C LEU A 154 20.45 -9.25 -22.25
N ALA A 155 20.34 -8.32 -23.19
CA ALA A 155 21.23 -8.22 -24.35
C ALA A 155 22.69 -8.05 -23.90
N ARG A 156 22.96 -7.12 -22.97
CA ARG A 156 24.28 -6.92 -22.37
C ARG A 156 24.79 -8.18 -21.66
N ALA A 157 23.94 -8.84 -20.88
CA ALA A 157 24.30 -10.05 -20.13
C ALA A 157 24.59 -11.26 -21.01
N LEU A 158 24.03 -11.31 -22.22
CA LEU A 158 24.31 -12.34 -23.24
C LEU A 158 25.44 -11.93 -24.20
N GLY A 159 25.86 -10.66 -24.18
CA GLY A 159 26.74 -10.10 -25.19
C GLY A 159 26.15 -10.14 -26.61
N ALA A 160 24.82 -10.08 -26.73
CA ALA A 160 24.11 -10.17 -28.00
C ALA A 160 23.77 -8.78 -28.54
N ARG A 161 23.85 -8.62 -29.87
CA ARG A 161 23.49 -7.41 -30.62
C ARG A 161 22.37 -7.71 -31.61
N VAL A 162 21.72 -6.66 -32.12
CA VAL A 162 20.75 -6.80 -33.21
C VAL A 162 21.42 -7.45 -34.42
N GLY A 163 20.79 -8.48 -34.98
CA GLY A 163 21.31 -9.33 -36.05
C GLY A 163 21.95 -10.65 -35.57
N ASP A 164 22.33 -10.75 -34.29
CA ASP A 164 22.94 -11.97 -33.76
C ASP A 164 21.92 -13.10 -33.61
N LYS A 165 22.43 -14.34 -33.65
CA LYS A 165 21.61 -15.54 -33.44
C LYS A 165 21.77 -16.04 -32.01
N VAL A 166 20.66 -16.07 -31.28
CA VAL A 166 20.57 -16.62 -29.92
C VAL A 166 19.84 -17.96 -29.95
N MET A 167 20.26 -18.90 -29.12
CA MET A 167 19.60 -20.19 -28.97
C MET A 167 18.58 -20.10 -27.83
N MET A 168 17.31 -20.28 -28.17
CA MET A 168 16.23 -20.40 -27.19
C MET A 168 16.07 -21.87 -26.80
N VAL A 169 16.18 -22.15 -25.51
CA VAL A 169 16.05 -23.47 -24.89
C VAL A 169 14.85 -23.43 -23.97
N VAL A 170 13.82 -24.23 -24.22
CA VAL A 170 12.65 -24.34 -23.33
C VAL A 170 12.67 -25.70 -22.63
N PRO A 171 12.43 -25.74 -21.29
CA PRO A 171 12.53 -26.96 -20.49
C PRO A 171 11.37 -27.94 -20.69
N HIS A 172 10.45 -27.68 -21.64
CA HIS A 172 9.31 -28.57 -21.90
C HIS A 172 9.72 -29.78 -22.74
N ALA A 173 9.80 -30.90 -22.02
CA ALA A 173 10.28 -32.20 -22.44
C ALA A 173 9.54 -32.79 -23.64
N ASN A 174 10.30 -33.40 -24.56
CA ASN A 174 9.84 -34.67 -25.12
C ASN A 174 10.36 -35.76 -24.18
N VAL A 175 9.47 -36.58 -23.63
CA VAL A 175 9.89 -37.78 -22.89
C VAL A 175 10.38 -38.78 -23.93
N THR A 176 11.67 -39.07 -23.90
CA THR A 176 12.28 -40.10 -24.75
C THR A 176 12.82 -41.22 -23.86
N LEU A 177 13.14 -42.37 -24.46
CA LEU A 177 13.80 -43.48 -23.76
C LEU A 177 15.18 -43.08 -23.17
N ALA A 178 15.76 -41.97 -23.62
CA ALA A 178 17.02 -41.40 -23.14
C ALA A 178 16.86 -40.25 -22.13
N GLY A 179 15.63 -39.93 -21.69
CA GLY A 179 15.33 -38.87 -20.74
C GLY A 179 14.59 -37.66 -21.33
N ILE A 180 14.57 -36.56 -20.57
CA ILE A 180 13.95 -35.28 -20.95
C ILE A 180 14.94 -34.49 -21.81
N LEU A 181 14.69 -34.43 -23.12
CA LEU A 181 15.46 -33.55 -24.01
C LEU A 181 14.80 -32.17 -24.07
N PRO A 182 15.53 -31.08 -23.77
CA PRO A 182 15.01 -29.74 -23.91
C PRO A 182 14.79 -29.40 -25.38
N ARG A 183 13.81 -28.54 -25.67
CA ARG A 183 13.57 -28.08 -27.04
C ARG A 183 14.41 -26.84 -27.28
N MET A 184 15.08 -26.82 -28.44
CA MET A 184 15.99 -25.75 -28.81
C MET A 184 15.61 -25.20 -30.18
N ARG A 185 15.60 -23.87 -30.31
CA ARG A 185 15.38 -23.17 -31.58
C ARG A 185 16.26 -21.92 -31.64
N ARG A 186 16.84 -21.64 -32.79
CA ARG A 186 17.61 -20.41 -33.00
C ARG A 186 16.65 -19.27 -33.31
N PHE A 187 16.83 -18.15 -32.61
CA PHE A 187 16.17 -16.89 -32.88
C PHE A 187 17.19 -15.84 -33.31
N THR A 188 16.78 -14.91 -34.16
CA THR A 188 17.60 -13.74 -34.53
C THR A 188 17.16 -12.55 -33.71
N VAL A 189 18.09 -11.85 -33.06
CA VAL A 189 17.78 -10.63 -32.29
C VAL A 189 17.39 -9.55 -33.28
N ALA A 190 16.11 -9.15 -33.26
CA ALA A 190 15.58 -8.12 -34.15
C ALA A 190 15.64 -6.72 -33.55
N GLY A 191 15.70 -6.62 -32.22
CA GLY A 191 15.66 -5.35 -31.54
C GLY A 191 15.89 -5.46 -30.04
N ILE A 192 16.10 -4.31 -29.43
CA ILE A 192 16.38 -4.16 -28.00
C ILE A 192 15.45 -3.09 -27.44
N PHE A 193 14.81 -3.39 -26.30
CA PHE A 193 13.97 -2.43 -25.57
C PHE A 193 14.56 -2.13 -24.18
N GLU A 194 14.21 -0.98 -23.63
CA GLU A 194 14.57 -0.60 -22.25
C GLU A 194 13.40 0.14 -21.60
N VAL A 195 12.76 -0.55 -20.67
CA VAL A 195 11.56 -0.07 -19.98
C VAL A 195 11.86 0.43 -18.55
N ALA A 196 13.14 0.68 -18.25
CA ALA A 196 13.65 1.20 -16.98
C ALA A 196 13.18 0.39 -15.74
N HIS A 197 12.88 -0.90 -15.93
CA HIS A 197 12.47 -1.81 -14.87
C HIS A 197 13.27 -3.09 -14.97
N ALA A 198 14.18 -3.28 -14.01
CA ALA A 198 15.24 -4.29 -14.07
C ALA A 198 14.75 -5.72 -14.37
N GLN A 199 13.60 -6.12 -13.83
CA GLN A 199 13.04 -7.47 -14.06
C GLN A 199 12.64 -7.72 -15.53
N TYR A 200 12.13 -6.71 -16.23
CA TYR A 200 11.75 -6.83 -17.64
C TYR A 200 12.98 -6.71 -18.53
N ASP A 201 13.84 -5.73 -18.25
CA ASP A 201 15.06 -5.50 -19.03
C ASP A 201 16.05 -6.68 -18.94
N SER A 202 16.02 -7.45 -17.86
CA SER A 202 16.90 -8.61 -17.65
C SER A 202 16.27 -9.97 -17.95
N GLY A 203 14.94 -10.05 -18.04
CA GLY A 203 14.21 -11.33 -17.99
C GLY A 203 13.13 -11.54 -19.05
N LEU A 204 12.74 -10.55 -19.85
CA LEU A 204 11.70 -10.70 -20.87
C LEU A 204 12.29 -10.82 -22.28
N ALA A 205 11.77 -11.77 -23.05
CA ALA A 205 12.04 -11.92 -24.49
C ALA A 205 10.71 -11.95 -25.27
N LEU A 206 10.51 -10.99 -26.17
CA LEU A 206 9.32 -10.93 -27.01
C LEU A 206 9.57 -11.64 -28.34
N VAL A 207 8.61 -12.46 -28.77
CA VAL A 207 8.63 -13.15 -30.07
C VAL A 207 7.27 -13.01 -30.74
N HIS A 208 7.17 -13.35 -32.02
CA HIS A 208 5.87 -13.43 -32.68
C HIS A 208 4.99 -14.53 -32.02
N LEU A 209 3.69 -14.28 -31.87
CA LEU A 209 2.73 -15.18 -31.21
C LEU A 209 2.83 -16.62 -31.74
N ALA A 210 2.88 -16.79 -33.07
CA ALA A 210 2.96 -18.09 -33.71
C ALA A 210 4.30 -18.80 -33.44
N ASP A 211 5.41 -18.05 -33.37
CA ASP A 211 6.73 -18.63 -33.06
C ASP A 211 6.82 -19.09 -31.61
N GLY A 212 6.23 -18.31 -30.69
CA GLY A 212 6.00 -18.72 -29.31
C GLY A 212 5.15 -19.99 -29.23
N ALA A 213 4.02 -20.04 -29.93
CA ALA A 213 3.14 -21.21 -29.96
C ALA A 213 3.86 -22.46 -30.52
N ARG A 214 4.74 -22.30 -31.52
CA ARG A 214 5.54 -23.39 -32.09
C ARG A 214 6.57 -23.94 -31.11
N ILE A 215 7.35 -23.07 -30.44
CA ILE A 215 8.39 -23.54 -29.51
C ILE A 215 7.78 -24.23 -28.27
N PHE A 216 6.64 -23.72 -27.78
CA PHE A 216 5.91 -24.34 -26.66
C PHE A 216 4.95 -25.47 -27.09
N ARG A 217 4.78 -25.74 -28.40
CA ARG A 217 3.83 -26.72 -28.98
C ARG A 217 2.38 -26.52 -28.54
N LEU A 218 1.91 -25.29 -28.55
CA LEU A 218 0.51 -24.96 -28.27
C LEU A 218 -0.40 -25.19 -29.49
N GLY A 219 0.17 -25.31 -30.70
CA GLY A 219 -0.59 -25.39 -31.95
C GLY A 219 -1.26 -24.06 -32.23
N GLU A 220 -2.57 -24.07 -32.51
CA GLU A 220 -3.38 -22.84 -32.67
C GLU A 220 -3.86 -22.24 -31.34
N ARG A 221 -3.49 -22.85 -30.20
CA ARG A 221 -3.84 -22.35 -28.88
C ARG A 221 -2.90 -21.22 -28.46
N VAL A 222 -3.42 -20.34 -27.61
CA VAL A 222 -2.64 -19.30 -26.91
C VAL A 222 -2.67 -19.57 -25.41
N SER A 223 -1.79 -18.93 -24.64
CA SER A 223 -1.82 -19.05 -23.17
C SER A 223 -3.03 -18.29 -22.60
N GLY A 224 -3.34 -17.13 -23.16
CA GLY A 224 -4.46 -16.31 -22.70
C GLY A 224 -4.73 -15.08 -23.56
N LEU A 225 -5.62 -14.24 -23.05
CA LEU A 225 -5.87 -12.88 -23.52
C LEU A 225 -5.45 -11.90 -22.42
N ARG A 226 -4.73 -10.85 -22.77
CA ARG A 226 -4.47 -9.70 -21.90
C ARG A 226 -5.54 -8.64 -22.14
N ILE A 227 -5.96 -7.98 -21.07
CA ILE A 227 -6.98 -6.93 -21.07
C ILE A 227 -6.35 -5.65 -20.51
N MET A 228 -6.63 -4.55 -21.20
CA MET A 228 -6.30 -3.19 -20.80
C MET A 228 -7.57 -2.41 -20.47
N LEU A 229 -7.51 -1.61 -19.42
CA LEU A 229 -8.62 -0.81 -18.86
C LEU A 229 -8.18 0.66 -18.76
N PRO A 230 -9.10 1.65 -18.76
CA PRO A 230 -8.77 3.05 -18.53
C PRO A 230 -8.13 3.29 -17.16
N ASP A 231 -8.72 2.69 -16.12
CA ASP A 231 -8.19 2.68 -14.76
C ASP A 231 -7.87 1.25 -14.34
N LEU A 232 -6.63 1.05 -13.94
CA LEU A 232 -6.13 -0.19 -13.37
C LEU A 232 -6.88 -0.59 -12.09
N MET A 233 -7.35 0.38 -11.31
CA MET A 233 -8.07 0.16 -10.05
C MET A 233 -9.44 -0.48 -10.24
N ASP A 234 -10.02 -0.36 -11.44
CA ASP A 234 -11.29 -1.00 -11.80
C ASP A 234 -11.11 -2.47 -12.16
N ALA A 235 -9.86 -2.94 -12.35
CA ALA A 235 -9.59 -4.31 -12.77
C ALA A 235 -10.23 -5.41 -11.91
N PRO A 236 -10.30 -5.31 -10.57
CA PRO A 236 -10.99 -6.32 -9.75
C PRO A 236 -12.52 -6.34 -9.93
N LEU A 237 -13.13 -5.21 -10.29
CA LEU A 237 -14.56 -5.13 -10.58
C LEU A 237 -14.83 -5.69 -11.98
N VAL A 238 -14.13 -5.15 -12.98
CA VAL A 238 -14.25 -5.55 -14.39
C VAL A 238 -13.90 -7.02 -14.58
N SER A 239 -12.89 -7.55 -13.87
CA SER A 239 -12.54 -8.97 -13.97
C SER A 239 -13.67 -9.88 -13.52
N ARG A 240 -14.43 -9.49 -12.50
CA ARG A 240 -15.60 -10.24 -11.99
C ARG A 240 -16.79 -10.14 -12.94
N GLU A 241 -17.02 -8.96 -13.52
CA GLU A 241 -18.06 -8.73 -14.53
C GLU A 241 -17.77 -9.55 -15.80
N LEU A 242 -16.55 -9.43 -16.34
CA LEU A 242 -16.11 -10.25 -17.48
C LEU A 242 -16.19 -11.75 -17.19
N ALA A 243 -15.82 -12.20 -15.98
CA ALA A 243 -15.95 -13.61 -15.61
C ALA A 243 -17.41 -14.08 -15.62
N ARG A 244 -18.34 -13.23 -15.18
CA ARG A 244 -19.79 -13.51 -15.18
C ARG A 244 -20.37 -13.49 -16.60
N ASP A 245 -20.06 -12.47 -17.39
CA ASP A 245 -20.70 -12.20 -18.68
C ASP A 245 -20.16 -13.09 -19.80
N LEU A 246 -18.85 -13.36 -19.78
CA LEU A 246 -18.25 -14.20 -20.80
C LEU A 246 -18.75 -15.65 -20.65
N GLY A 247 -18.97 -16.13 -19.43
CA GLY A 247 -19.49 -17.47 -19.13
C GLY A 247 -18.63 -18.62 -19.67
N GLY A 248 -18.44 -19.68 -18.89
CA GLY A 248 -17.77 -20.90 -19.36
C GLY A 248 -16.54 -21.30 -18.54
N ARG A 249 -15.63 -22.06 -19.17
CA ARG A 249 -14.47 -22.69 -18.50
C ARG A 249 -13.18 -21.89 -18.71
N PHE A 250 -13.11 -20.69 -18.17
CA PHE A 250 -11.89 -19.87 -18.09
C PHE A 250 -11.87 -19.07 -16.79
N TRP A 251 -10.70 -18.55 -16.43
CA TRP A 251 -10.48 -17.71 -15.26
C TRP A 251 -10.11 -16.34 -15.76
N VAL A 252 -10.73 -15.32 -15.15
CA VAL A 252 -10.30 -13.94 -15.32
C VAL A 252 -9.53 -13.57 -14.06
N ARG A 253 -8.26 -13.22 -14.21
CA ARG A 253 -7.38 -12.81 -13.11
C ARG A 253 -6.92 -11.39 -13.35
N ASP A 254 -7.10 -10.54 -12.36
CA ASP A 254 -6.54 -9.19 -12.37
C ASP A 254 -5.20 -9.14 -11.62
N TRP A 255 -4.50 -8.03 -11.76
CA TRP A 255 -3.20 -7.79 -11.14
C TRP A 255 -3.19 -7.95 -9.61
N THR A 256 -4.31 -7.67 -8.92
CA THR A 256 -4.38 -7.81 -7.45
C THR A 256 -4.30 -9.28 -7.03
N GLN A 257 -4.76 -10.19 -7.90
CA GLN A 257 -4.72 -11.63 -7.67
C GLN A 257 -3.32 -12.19 -7.93
N TYR A 258 -2.60 -11.70 -8.94
CA TYR A 258 -1.23 -12.12 -9.24
C TYR A 258 -0.27 -11.84 -8.07
N HIS A 259 -0.46 -10.71 -7.39
CA HIS A 259 0.38 -10.28 -6.27
C HIS A 259 -0.36 -10.29 -4.93
N ALA A 260 -1.38 -11.15 -4.79
CA ALA A 260 -2.23 -11.18 -3.59
C ALA A 260 -1.44 -11.41 -2.29
N ASN A 261 -0.36 -12.20 -2.31
CA ASN A 261 0.50 -12.40 -1.14
C ASN A 261 1.24 -11.11 -0.73
N PHE A 262 1.74 -10.37 -1.71
CA PHE A 262 2.43 -9.11 -1.49
C PHE A 262 1.47 -8.06 -0.92
N PHE A 263 0.31 -7.85 -1.54
CA PHE A 263 -0.67 -6.89 -1.04
C PHE A 263 -1.25 -7.29 0.33
N ARG A 264 -1.41 -8.60 0.59
CA ARG A 264 -1.77 -9.09 1.93
C ARG A 264 -0.67 -8.84 2.96
N ALA A 265 0.60 -8.98 2.58
CA ALA A 265 1.72 -8.66 3.46
C ALA A 265 1.74 -7.17 3.81
N VAL A 266 1.64 -6.29 2.81
CA VAL A 266 1.59 -4.82 3.01
C VAL A 266 0.41 -4.43 3.91
N LYS A 267 -0.79 -4.99 3.68
CA LYS A 267 -1.95 -4.74 4.53
C LYS A 267 -1.74 -5.23 5.96
N THR A 268 -1.17 -6.42 6.14
CA THR A 268 -0.86 -6.98 7.46
C THR A 268 0.14 -6.09 8.19
N GLU A 269 1.18 -5.62 7.51
CA GLU A 269 2.20 -4.73 8.07
C GLU A 269 1.60 -3.40 8.55
N LYS A 270 0.76 -2.77 7.72
CA LYS A 270 0.00 -1.57 8.13
C LYS A 270 -0.86 -1.83 9.35
N THR A 271 -1.53 -2.98 9.42
CA THR A 271 -2.39 -3.35 10.55
C THR A 271 -1.56 -3.49 11.83
N VAL A 272 -0.39 -4.14 11.76
CA VAL A 272 0.51 -4.31 12.91
C VAL A 272 1.04 -2.96 13.38
N MET A 273 1.50 -2.08 12.47
CA MET A 273 1.95 -0.73 12.82
C MET A 273 0.83 0.10 13.46
N PHE A 274 -0.39 0.03 12.90
CA PHE A 274 -1.54 0.68 13.49
C PHE A 274 -1.80 0.22 14.93
N ILE A 275 -1.73 -1.09 15.20
CA ILE A 275 -1.89 -1.64 16.56
C ILE A 275 -0.79 -1.13 17.51
N ILE A 276 0.47 -1.20 17.10
CA ILE A 276 1.62 -0.78 17.93
C ILE A 276 1.52 0.72 18.28
N LEU A 277 1.24 1.56 17.28
CA LEU A 277 1.12 3.00 17.48
C LEU A 277 -0.14 3.37 18.27
N THR A 278 -1.24 2.65 18.07
CA THR A 278 -2.44 2.81 18.92
C THR A 278 -2.15 2.44 20.36
N LEU A 279 -1.35 1.40 20.61
CA LEU A 279 -0.91 1.03 21.96
C LEU A 279 -0.08 2.14 22.60
N ILE A 280 0.80 2.81 21.84
CA ILE A 280 1.55 4.00 22.30
C ILE A 280 0.59 5.12 22.72
N VAL A 281 -0.46 5.38 21.93
CA VAL A 281 -1.51 6.35 22.28
C VAL A 281 -2.28 5.90 23.54
N ALA A 282 -2.58 4.61 23.69
CA ALA A 282 -3.24 4.07 24.88
C ALA A 282 -2.38 4.23 26.14
N VAL A 283 -1.06 4.02 26.04
CA VAL A 283 -0.11 4.28 27.13
C VAL A 283 -0.07 5.78 27.47
N ALA A 284 -0.10 6.66 26.46
CA ALA A 284 -0.23 8.10 26.70
C ALA A 284 -1.56 8.47 27.35
N ALA A 285 -2.66 7.81 26.98
CA ALA A 285 -3.98 8.00 27.61
C ALA A 285 -3.98 7.53 29.07
N PHE A 286 -3.20 6.52 29.44
CA PHE A 286 -3.02 6.13 30.84
C PHE A 286 -2.40 7.26 31.69
N ASN A 287 -1.54 8.10 31.10
CA ASN A 287 -1.02 9.28 31.78
C ASN A 287 -2.14 10.26 32.17
N ILE A 288 -3.23 10.33 31.40
CA ILE A 288 -4.44 11.12 31.75
C ILE A 288 -5.07 10.57 33.04
N VAL A 289 -5.10 9.25 33.22
CA VAL A 289 -5.63 8.61 34.44
C VAL A 289 -4.85 9.11 35.65
N SER A 290 -3.52 9.00 35.59
CA SER A 290 -2.61 9.47 36.64
C SER A 290 -2.77 10.97 36.91
N ALA A 291 -2.90 11.77 35.86
CA ALA A 291 -3.11 13.21 35.93
C ALA A 291 -4.42 13.58 36.65
N LEU A 292 -5.54 13.01 36.21
CA LEU A 292 -6.86 13.32 36.75
C LEU A 292 -7.02 12.80 38.18
N VAL A 293 -6.49 11.62 38.52
CA VAL A 293 -6.51 11.14 39.91
C VAL A 293 -5.80 12.13 40.83
N MET A 294 -4.65 12.66 40.41
CA MET A 294 -3.93 13.66 41.17
C MET A 294 -4.72 14.98 41.30
N VAL A 295 -5.37 15.44 40.23
CA VAL A 295 -6.23 16.64 40.29
C VAL A 295 -7.39 16.42 41.26
N VAL A 296 -8.02 15.24 41.23
CA VAL A 296 -9.12 14.89 42.14
C VAL A 296 -8.66 14.95 43.60
N THR A 297 -7.45 14.45 43.91
CA THR A 297 -6.90 14.53 45.26
C THR A 297 -6.53 15.96 45.67
N ASP A 298 -5.92 16.75 44.78
CA ASP A 298 -5.59 18.17 45.02
C ASP A 298 -6.85 19.03 45.21
N LYS A 299 -7.96 18.62 44.57
CA LYS A 299 -9.25 19.30 44.58
C LYS A 299 -10.27 18.67 45.52
N ALA A 300 -9.85 17.81 46.46
CA ALA A 300 -10.75 17.12 47.37
C ALA A 300 -11.60 18.09 48.23
N ALA A 301 -11.00 19.16 48.76
CA ALA A 301 -11.71 20.20 49.51
C ALA A 301 -12.73 20.96 48.63
N ASP A 302 -12.32 21.38 47.43
CA ASP A 302 -13.21 22.04 46.45
C ASP A 302 -14.42 21.14 46.09
N ILE A 303 -14.19 19.83 45.91
CA ILE A 303 -15.26 18.84 45.67
C ILE A 303 -16.21 18.75 46.87
N ALA A 304 -15.65 18.73 48.09
CA ALA A 304 -16.44 18.65 49.32
C ALA A 304 -17.35 19.86 49.50
N ILE A 305 -16.85 21.08 49.24
CA ILE A 305 -17.65 22.32 49.27
C ILE A 305 -18.78 22.27 48.25
N LEU A 306 -18.50 21.84 47.00
CA LEU A 306 -19.55 21.70 45.99
C LEU A 306 -20.63 20.69 46.42
N ARG A 307 -20.22 19.58 47.04
CA ARG A 307 -21.14 18.55 47.54
C ARG A 307 -21.98 19.05 48.73
N THR A 308 -21.42 19.84 49.65
CA THR A 308 -22.18 20.41 50.77
C THR A 308 -23.15 21.49 50.33
N LEU A 309 -22.83 22.20 49.25
CA LEU A 309 -23.74 23.14 48.57
C LEU A 309 -24.84 22.44 47.74
N GLY A 310 -24.84 21.10 47.67
CA GLY A 310 -25.90 20.31 47.02
C GLY A 310 -25.54 19.69 45.67
N ALA A 311 -24.29 19.76 45.22
CA ALA A 311 -23.88 19.08 43.98
C ALA A 311 -23.97 17.55 44.11
N SER A 312 -24.66 16.90 43.18
CA SER A 312 -24.80 15.46 43.16
C SER A 312 -23.47 14.76 42.80
N PRO A 313 -23.25 13.50 43.21
CA PRO A 313 -22.09 12.71 42.77
C PRO A 313 -21.94 12.64 41.25
N THR A 314 -23.06 12.56 40.53
CA THR A 314 -23.09 12.56 39.07
C THR A 314 -22.64 13.90 38.48
N SER A 315 -22.99 15.03 39.09
CA SER A 315 -22.52 16.35 38.67
C SER A 315 -20.99 16.47 38.83
N ILE A 316 -20.43 15.99 39.96
CA ILE A 316 -18.97 15.91 40.17
C ILE A 316 -18.31 15.04 39.11
N MET A 317 -18.87 13.86 38.80
CA MET A 317 -18.35 12.98 37.75
C MET A 317 -18.31 13.71 36.39
N TRP A 318 -19.37 14.42 36.01
CA TRP A 318 -19.43 15.16 34.75
C TRP A 318 -18.40 16.31 34.66
N ILE A 319 -18.07 16.96 35.77
CA ILE A 319 -17.00 17.98 35.81
C ILE A 319 -15.65 17.38 35.39
N PHE A 320 -15.28 16.23 35.98
CA PHE A 320 -14.00 15.58 35.68
C PHE A 320 -13.99 14.88 34.31
N ILE A 321 -15.12 14.32 33.86
CA ILE A 321 -15.26 13.84 32.47
C ILE A 321 -15.06 15.00 31.50
N ALA A 322 -15.68 16.17 31.73
CA ALA A 322 -15.52 17.33 30.87
C ALA A 322 -14.08 17.84 30.84
N GLN A 323 -13.40 17.89 31.99
CA GLN A 323 -11.98 18.25 32.08
C GLN A 323 -11.10 17.28 31.29
N GLY A 324 -11.25 15.97 31.52
CA GLY A 324 -10.47 14.95 30.84
C GLY A 324 -10.74 14.91 29.34
N THR A 325 -12.00 15.09 28.93
CA THR A 325 -12.40 15.19 27.53
C THR A 325 -11.74 16.39 26.87
N LEU A 326 -11.67 17.55 27.55
CA LEU A 326 -10.99 18.73 27.02
C LEU A 326 -9.49 18.48 26.77
N ILE A 327 -8.81 17.82 27.72
CA ILE A 327 -7.41 17.41 27.57
C ILE A 327 -7.25 16.49 26.35
N GLY A 328 -8.14 15.50 26.21
CA GLY A 328 -8.19 14.61 25.06
C GLY A 328 -8.40 15.35 23.74
N VAL A 329 -9.41 16.22 23.66
CA VAL A 329 -9.71 17.02 22.45
C VAL A 329 -8.51 17.88 22.06
N VAL A 330 -7.92 18.62 23.00
CA VAL A 330 -6.79 19.51 22.71
C VAL A 330 -5.57 18.69 22.26
N GLY A 331 -5.25 17.59 22.97
CA GLY A 331 -4.14 16.72 22.61
C GLY A 331 -4.33 16.08 21.24
N THR A 332 -5.51 15.51 20.97
CA THR A 332 -5.82 14.88 19.69
C THR A 332 -5.85 15.90 18.54
N LEU A 333 -6.40 17.11 18.74
CA LEU A 333 -6.39 18.16 17.72
C LEU A 333 -4.98 18.65 17.41
N LEU A 334 -4.16 18.92 18.43
CA LEU A 334 -2.77 19.30 18.23
C LEU A 334 -1.97 18.21 17.51
N GLY A 335 -2.20 16.95 17.89
CA GLY A 335 -1.60 15.80 17.23
C GLY A 335 -2.08 15.63 15.79
N ALA A 336 -3.36 15.85 15.51
CA ALA A 336 -3.92 15.80 14.16
C ALA A 336 -3.34 16.90 13.27
N VAL A 337 -3.31 18.15 13.75
CA VAL A 337 -2.72 19.27 13.02
C VAL A 337 -1.23 19.05 12.77
N GLY A 338 -0.48 18.63 13.81
CA GLY A 338 0.94 18.31 13.68
C GLY A 338 1.18 17.14 12.73
N GLY A 339 0.35 16.09 12.81
CA GLY A 339 0.44 14.91 11.96
C GLY A 339 0.14 15.21 10.50
N ILE A 340 -0.90 16.00 10.22
CA ILE A 340 -1.22 16.47 8.87
C ILE A 340 -0.08 17.35 8.33
N GLY A 341 0.42 18.28 9.16
CA GLY A 341 1.53 19.16 8.79
C GLY A 341 2.80 18.37 8.46
N LEU A 342 3.16 17.38 9.28
CA LEU A 342 4.31 16.51 9.01
C LEU A 342 4.07 15.62 7.80
N ALA A 343 2.93 14.92 7.70
CA ALA A 343 2.65 14.00 6.60
C ALA A 343 2.70 14.68 5.22
N THR A 344 2.22 15.93 5.12
CA THR A 344 2.25 16.71 3.87
C THR A 344 3.63 17.29 3.53
N ASN A 345 4.53 17.41 4.51
CA ASN A 345 5.87 18.00 4.31
C ASN A 345 7.00 16.99 4.53
N ILE A 346 6.68 15.71 4.73
CA ILE A 346 7.68 14.71 5.15
C ILE A 346 8.77 14.53 4.11
N GLU A 347 8.44 14.59 2.82
CA GLU A 347 9.41 14.51 1.73
C GLU A 347 10.47 15.61 1.84
N VAL A 348 10.03 16.86 1.98
CA VAL A 348 10.91 18.03 2.14
C VAL A 348 11.73 17.95 3.44
N LEU A 349 11.10 17.49 4.54
CA LEU A 349 11.76 17.37 5.83
C LEU A 349 12.85 16.31 5.80
N VAL A 350 12.57 15.13 5.25
CA VAL A 350 13.55 14.05 5.14
C VAL A 350 14.71 14.47 4.27
N SER A 351 14.47 15.06 3.09
CA SER A 351 15.57 15.51 2.22
C SER A 351 16.45 16.58 2.88
N ARG A 352 15.89 17.46 3.72
CA ARG A 352 16.69 18.43 4.50
C ARG A 352 17.52 17.75 5.60
N ILE A 353 16.98 16.72 6.25
CA ILE A 353 17.70 15.93 7.25
C ILE A 353 18.85 15.18 6.58
N GLU A 354 18.60 14.54 5.43
CA GLU A 354 19.61 13.85 4.62
C GLU A 354 20.76 14.80 4.23
N ALA A 355 20.42 16.00 3.74
CA ALA A 355 21.41 17.01 3.38
C ALA A 355 22.21 17.53 4.59
N PHE A 356 21.60 17.57 5.78
CA PHE A 356 22.26 18.04 7.00
C PHE A 356 23.23 16.99 7.58
N PHE A 357 22.86 15.71 7.51
CA PHE A 357 23.66 14.61 8.06
C PHE A 357 24.56 13.91 7.02
N ASP A 358 24.48 14.31 5.74
CA ASP A 358 25.18 13.68 4.60
C ASP A 358 24.97 12.15 4.51
N ILE A 359 23.75 11.72 4.85
CA ILE A 359 23.30 10.32 4.77
C ILE A 359 22.12 10.24 3.81
N LYS A 360 22.06 9.18 3.00
CA LYS A 360 20.86 8.82 2.23
C LYS A 360 20.15 7.68 2.94
N PHE A 361 18.91 7.91 3.39
CA PHE A 361 18.12 6.88 4.04
C PHE A 361 17.62 5.83 3.05
N LEU A 362 17.36 6.25 1.80
CA LEU A 362 16.93 5.38 0.72
C LEU A 362 17.93 5.45 -0.44
N SER A 363 18.61 4.33 -0.71
CA SER A 363 19.44 4.20 -1.92
C SER A 363 18.55 3.90 -3.13
N PRO A 364 18.49 4.77 -4.15
CA PRO A 364 17.64 4.57 -5.34
C PRO A 364 17.98 3.27 -6.09
N GLU A 365 19.22 2.81 -5.99
CA GLU A 365 19.70 1.57 -6.62
C GLU A 365 19.08 0.30 -6.02
N VAL A 366 18.68 0.33 -4.75
CA VAL A 366 18.12 -0.82 -4.03
C VAL A 366 16.60 -0.75 -3.98
N TYR A 367 16.05 0.43 -3.66
CA TYR A 367 14.62 0.60 -3.43
C TYR A 367 13.87 1.21 -4.59
N TYR A 368 14.57 1.66 -5.66
CA TYR A 368 13.99 2.31 -6.83
C TYR A 368 13.10 3.53 -6.51
N ILE A 369 13.10 4.00 -5.26
CA ILE A 369 12.35 5.13 -4.74
C ILE A 369 13.36 6.20 -4.34
N SER A 370 13.25 7.39 -4.93
CA SER A 370 14.23 8.46 -4.75
C SER A 370 14.02 9.27 -3.46
N ASN A 371 12.78 9.38 -2.98
CA ASN A 371 12.41 10.12 -1.77
C ASN A 371 11.40 9.33 -0.94
N VAL A 372 11.30 9.59 0.37
CA VAL A 372 10.30 8.95 1.23
C VAL A 372 8.89 9.35 0.76
N PRO A 373 8.08 8.42 0.24
CA PRO A 373 6.77 8.75 -0.29
C PRO A 373 5.76 8.91 0.84
N ALA A 374 4.83 9.84 0.70
CA ALA A 374 3.69 9.97 1.61
C ALA A 374 2.38 10.21 0.86
N ASP A 375 1.35 9.48 1.27
CA ASP A 375 0.00 9.57 0.75
C ASP A 375 -0.99 9.68 1.93
N MET A 376 -1.29 10.91 2.33
CA MET A 376 -2.19 11.18 3.43
C MET A 376 -3.64 10.98 3.00
N ARG A 377 -4.33 10.03 3.64
CA ARG A 377 -5.74 9.72 3.35
C ARG A 377 -6.63 10.23 4.48
N TRP A 378 -7.60 11.08 4.14
CA TRP A 378 -8.56 11.62 5.10
C TRP A 378 -9.31 10.56 5.94
N PRO A 379 -9.74 9.41 5.38
CA PRO A 379 -10.34 8.34 6.17
C PRO A 379 -9.44 7.84 7.30
N ASP A 380 -8.13 7.71 7.04
CA ASP A 380 -7.17 7.25 8.05
C ASP A 380 -7.01 8.30 9.16
N VAL A 381 -6.86 9.59 8.79
CA VAL A 381 -6.80 10.70 9.75
C VAL A 381 -8.03 10.74 10.64
N GLY A 382 -9.22 10.60 10.05
CA GLY A 382 -10.50 10.56 10.77
C GLY A 382 -10.58 9.39 11.74
N MET A 383 -10.20 8.18 11.28
CA MET A 383 -10.21 6.98 12.12
C MET A 383 -9.21 7.06 13.27
N ILE A 384 -7.99 7.53 13.02
CA ILE A 384 -6.95 7.73 14.04
C ILE A 384 -7.41 8.73 15.11
N THR A 385 -7.91 9.88 14.67
CA THR A 385 -8.42 10.95 15.55
C THR A 385 -9.57 10.43 16.41
N LEU A 386 -10.51 9.68 15.81
CA LEU A 386 -11.64 9.10 16.51
C LEU A 386 -11.21 8.07 17.56
N VAL A 387 -10.32 7.13 17.20
CA VAL A 387 -9.83 6.09 18.12
C VAL A 387 -9.07 6.74 19.30
N ALA A 388 -8.19 7.69 19.02
CA ALA A 388 -7.44 8.40 20.05
C ALA A 388 -8.37 9.17 21.00
N PHE A 389 -9.37 9.87 20.46
CA PHE A 389 -10.36 10.58 21.24
C PHE A 389 -11.18 9.63 22.14
N VAL A 390 -11.66 8.51 21.59
CA VAL A 390 -12.41 7.49 22.36
C VAL A 390 -11.55 6.92 23.48
N LEU A 391 -10.29 6.57 23.21
CA LEU A 391 -9.36 6.09 24.24
C LEU A 391 -9.15 7.11 25.35
N CYS A 392 -9.01 8.39 24.99
CA CYS A 392 -8.90 9.47 25.98
C CYS A 392 -10.16 9.53 26.84
N VAL A 393 -11.36 9.58 26.24
CA VAL A 393 -12.63 9.64 26.99
C VAL A 393 -12.77 8.43 27.93
N LEU A 394 -12.47 7.22 27.45
CA LEU A 394 -12.50 6.01 28.29
C LEU A 394 -11.55 6.09 29.49
N ALA A 395 -10.33 6.62 29.28
CA ALA A 395 -9.37 6.82 30.37
C ALA A 395 -9.88 7.79 31.45
N THR A 396 -10.77 8.74 31.10
CA THR A 396 -11.31 9.72 32.07
C THR A 396 -12.40 9.16 32.99
N LEU A 397 -13.01 8.03 32.63
CA LEU A 397 -14.14 7.47 33.37
C LEU A 397 -13.76 7.01 34.77
N TYR A 398 -12.62 6.32 34.93
CA TYR A 398 -12.17 5.82 36.23
C TYR A 398 -11.86 6.96 37.23
N PRO A 399 -11.04 7.98 36.89
CA PRO A 399 -10.80 9.12 37.79
C PRO A 399 -12.07 9.90 38.13
N ALA A 400 -12.96 10.12 37.16
CA ALA A 400 -14.21 10.84 37.39
C ALA A 400 -15.16 10.10 38.32
N TRP A 401 -15.27 8.78 38.16
CA TRP A 401 -16.03 7.93 39.08
C TRP A 401 -15.43 7.97 40.49
N ARG A 402 -14.10 7.92 40.62
CA ARG A 402 -13.42 8.06 41.92
C ARG A 402 -13.71 9.40 42.58
N ALA A 403 -13.71 10.50 41.83
CA ALA A 403 -14.05 11.84 42.31
C ALA A 403 -15.48 11.96 42.85
N SER A 404 -16.44 11.26 42.23
CA SER A 404 -17.84 11.28 42.67
C SER A 404 -18.05 10.64 44.05
N ARG A 405 -17.14 9.75 44.45
CA ARG A 405 -17.20 9.00 45.72
C ARG A 405 -16.47 9.67 46.89
N THR A 406 -15.91 10.86 46.70
CA THR A 406 -15.27 11.62 47.78
C THR A 406 -16.29 12.00 48.85
N GLN A 407 -16.00 11.67 50.12
CA GLN A 407 -16.88 11.99 51.25
C GLN A 407 -16.59 13.41 51.77
N PRO A 408 -17.58 14.31 51.84
CA PRO A 408 -17.35 15.70 52.26
C PRO A 408 -16.82 15.81 53.69
N ALA A 409 -17.32 14.96 54.60
CA ALA A 409 -16.91 14.95 56.00
C ALA A 409 -15.45 14.53 56.19
N GLU A 410 -14.94 13.61 55.38
CA GLU A 410 -13.52 13.19 55.44
C GLU A 410 -12.60 14.23 54.79
N ALA A 411 -13.03 14.80 53.67
CA ALA A 411 -12.24 15.77 52.92
C ALA A 411 -12.06 17.12 53.66
N LEU A 412 -13.04 17.53 54.47
CA LEU A 412 -12.99 18.77 55.26
C LEU A 412 -12.40 18.58 56.67
N ARG A 413 -12.09 17.34 57.09
CA ARG A 413 -11.55 17.04 58.43
C ARG A 413 -10.05 17.34 58.56
N TYR A 414 -9.34 17.46 57.43
CA TYR A 414 -7.89 17.64 57.36
C TYR A 414 -7.46 19.04 56.88
N GLU A 415 -8.41 19.97 56.74
CA GLU A 415 -8.17 21.43 56.80
C GLU A 415 -8.43 21.91 58.22
#